data_AF-A0A2I0CTG4-F1
#
_entry.id   AF-A0A2I0CTG4-F1
#
_cell.length_a   1.000
_cell.length_b   1.000
_cell.length_c   1.000
_cell.angle_alpha   90.00
_cell.angle_beta   90.00
_cell.angle_gamma   90.00
#
_symmetry.space_group_name_H-M   'P 1'
#
loop_
_entity.id
_entity.type
_entity.pdbx_description
1 polymer ?
#
loop_
_entity_poly.entity_id
_entity_poly.type
_entity_poly.pdbx_seq_one_letter_code
_entity_poly.pdbx_strand_id
1 'polypeptide(L)' 'MTAEQFSALAELLRLRGGASQEAARLVLVEQLTPAEAARAAGCSPQAVSNVLASCRRGLELAHAAVGH' A
#
# COMPACT_ATOMS: atom_id res chain seq x y z
N MET A 1 1.88 -9.68 0.80
CA MET A 1 0.46 -9.90 1.16
C MET A 1 -0.31 -10.29 -0.09
N THR A 2 -1.49 -10.89 0.02
CA THR A 2 -2.31 -11.21 -1.16
C THR A 2 -3.02 -9.95 -1.70
N ALA A 3 -3.54 -10.03 -2.93
CA ALA A 3 -4.36 -8.96 -3.51
C ALA A 3 -5.61 -8.66 -2.68
N GLU A 4 -6.25 -9.71 -2.13
CA GLU A 4 -7.41 -9.58 -1.25
C GLU A 4 -7.07 -8.87 0.06
N GLN A 5 -5.97 -9.27 0.72
CA GLN A 5 -5.48 -8.59 1.93
C GLN A 5 -5.17 -7.12 1.68
N PHE A 6 -4.55 -6.79 0.53
CA PHE A 6 -4.31 -5.41 0.16
C PHE A 6 -5.61 -4.64 -0.08
N SER A 7 -6.60 -5.23 -0.76
CA SER A 7 -7.89 -4.60 -0.99
C SER A 7 -8.60 -4.27 0.32
N ALA A 8 -8.61 -5.20 1.28
CA ALA A 8 -9.16 -4.98 2.62
C ALA A 8 -8.40 -3.87 3.38
N LEU A 9 -7.07 -3.86 3.30
CA LEU A 9 -6.26 -2.80 3.90
C LEU A 9 -6.53 -1.43 3.26
N ALA A 10 -6.66 -1.37 1.94
CA ALA A 10 -6.94 -0.13 1.21
C ALA A 10 -8.32 0.44 1.59
N GLU A 11 -9.31 -0.43 1.75
CA GLU A 11 -10.65 -0.06 2.24
C GLU A 11 -10.60 0.43 3.70
N LEU A 12 -9.93 -0.31 4.58
CA LEU A 12 -9.75 0.04 5.99
C LEU A 12 -9.11 1.44 6.15
N LEU A 13 -8.10 1.75 5.33
CA LEU A 13 -7.37 3.02 5.35
C LEU A 13 -8.04 4.12 4.53
N ARG A 14 -9.15 3.83 3.85
CA ARG A 14 -9.85 4.74 2.94
C ARG A 14 -8.88 5.37 1.92
N LEU A 15 -7.99 4.55 1.35
CA LEU A 15 -7.06 5.01 0.33
C LEU A 15 -7.84 5.55 -0.87
N ARG A 16 -7.47 6.73 -1.34
CA ARG A 16 -8.17 7.42 -2.43
C ARG A 16 -7.68 6.96 -3.81
N GLY A 17 -7.72 5.66 -4.09
CA GLY A 17 -7.46 5.11 -5.43
C GLY A 17 -6.19 5.63 -6.12
N GLY A 18 -6.17 5.51 -7.45
CA GLY A 18 -5.18 6.17 -8.30
C GLY A 18 -3.78 5.56 -8.29
N ALA A 19 -2.85 6.27 -8.92
CA ALA A 19 -1.51 5.79 -9.24
C ALA A 19 -0.68 5.40 -7.99
N SER A 20 -0.77 6.15 -6.89
CA SER A 20 -0.04 5.80 -5.67
C SER A 20 -0.59 4.53 -5.01
N GLN A 21 -1.91 4.32 -5.00
CA GLN A 21 -2.50 3.08 -4.48
C GLN A 21 -2.10 1.88 -5.34
N GLU A 22 -2.12 2.01 -6.67
CA GLU A 22 -1.66 0.92 -7.55
C GLU A 22 -0.18 0.63 -7.35
N ALA A 23 0.67 1.66 -7.21
CA ALA A 23 2.08 1.47 -6.88
C ALA A 23 2.26 0.72 -5.54
N ALA A 24 1.46 1.04 -4.52
CA ALA A 24 1.48 0.33 -3.24
C ALA A 24 1.11 -1.14 -3.40
N ARG A 25 0.08 -1.45 -4.22
CA ARG A 25 -0.34 -2.82 -4.55
C ARG A 25 0.80 -3.59 -5.21
N LEU A 26 1.44 -3.00 -6.21
CA LEU A 26 2.57 -3.61 -6.92
C LEU A 26 3.74 -3.94 -5.98
N VAL A 27 4.05 -3.06 -5.02
CA VAL A 27 5.09 -3.35 -4.03
C VAL A 27 4.66 -4.45 -3.05
N LEU A 28 3.46 -4.34 -2.48
CA LEU A 28 3.06 -5.19 -1.35
C LEU A 28 2.53 -6.58 -1.77
N VAL A 29 2.01 -6.68 -3.00
CA VAL A 29 1.47 -7.93 -3.58
C VAL A 29 2.51 -8.56 -4.49
N GLU A 30 2.97 -7.83 -5.51
CA GLU A 30 3.87 -8.36 -6.55
C GLU A 30 5.37 -8.25 -6.21
N GLN A 31 5.72 -7.71 -5.03
CA GLN A 31 7.09 -7.56 -4.54
C GLN A 31 8.01 -6.73 -5.45
N LEU A 32 7.46 -5.79 -6.22
CA LEU A 32 8.27 -4.81 -6.95
C LEU A 32 9.02 -3.90 -5.97
N THR A 33 10.17 -3.39 -6.41
CA THR A 33 10.82 -2.29 -5.68
C THR A 33 9.96 -1.02 -5.77
N PRO A 34 10.02 -0.10 -4.79
CA PRO A 34 9.27 1.16 -4.85
C PRO A 34 9.52 1.99 -6.11
N ALA A 35 10.74 1.93 -6.65
CA ALA A 35 11.10 2.64 -7.88
C ALA A 35 10.43 2.03 -9.12
N GLU A 36 10.40 0.71 -9.23
CA GLU A 36 9.73 0.01 -10.34
C GLU A 36 8.21 0.24 -10.29
N ALA A 37 7.63 0.16 -9.09
CA ALA A 37 6.20 0.40 -8.89
C ALA A 37 5.81 1.86 -9.21
N ALA A 38 6.62 2.83 -8.80
CA ALA A 38 6.40 4.25 -9.14
C ALA A 38 6.38 4.45 -10.67
N ARG A 39 7.34 3.85 -11.38
CA ARG A 39 7.42 3.91 -12.84
C ARG A 39 6.23 3.22 -13.49
N ALA A 40 5.85 2.03 -13.01
CA ALA A 40 4.76 1.24 -13.56
C ALA A 40 3.40 1.93 -13.39
N ALA A 41 3.16 2.56 -12.24
CA ALA A 41 1.91 3.25 -11.95
C ALA A 41 1.86 4.70 -12.45
N GLY A 42 3.00 5.27 -12.88
CA GLY A 42 3.07 6.64 -13.37
C GLY A 42 2.97 7.70 -12.26
N CYS A 43 3.55 7.45 -11.08
CA CYS A 43 3.59 8.41 -9.97
C CYS A 43 5.02 8.69 -9.49
N SER A 44 5.17 9.70 -8.61
CA SER A 44 6.48 10.00 -8.01
C SER A 44 6.88 8.93 -6.98
N PRO A 45 8.19 8.66 -6.80
CA PRO A 45 8.67 7.76 -5.74
C PRO A 45 8.23 8.22 -4.34
N GLN A 46 8.14 9.53 -4.11
CA GLN A 46 7.64 10.09 -2.84
C GLN A 46 6.18 9.72 -2.58
N ALA A 47 5.33 9.72 -3.61
CA ALA A 47 3.93 9.29 -3.47
C ALA A 47 3.84 7.82 -3.06
N VAL A 48 4.72 6.95 -3.59
CA VAL A 48 4.83 5.54 -3.19
C VAL A 48 5.28 5.40 -1.73
N SER A 49 6.33 6.12 -1.32
CA SER A 49 6.79 6.10 0.07
C SER A 49 5.69 6.53 1.05
N ASN A 50 4.94 7.58 0.72
CA ASN A 50 3.87 8.09 1.58
C ASN A 50 2.74 7.06 1.79
N VAL A 51 2.29 6.42 0.71
CA VAL A 51 1.22 5.40 0.81
C VAL A 51 1.71 4.12 1.48
N LEU A 52 2.96 3.70 1.26
CA LEU A 52 3.55 2.55 1.96
C LEU A 52 3.70 2.80 3.46
N ALA A 53 4.05 4.03 3.87
CA ALA A 53 4.08 4.43 5.26
C ALA A 53 2.67 4.35 5.90
N SER A 54 1.64 4.85 5.21
CA SER A 54 0.25 4.69 5.65
C SER A 54 -0.19 3.22 5.75
N CYS A 55 0.18 2.38 4.77
CA CYS A 55 -0.12 0.94 4.80
C CYS A 55 0.53 0.26 6.02
N ARG A 56 1.82 0.55 6.27
CA ARG A 56 2.54 0.00 7.43
C ARG A 56 1.90 0.43 8.74
N ARG A 57 1.62 1.72 8.89
CA ARG A 57 0.94 2.25 10.09
C ARG A 57 -0.46 1.65 10.27
N GLY A 58 -1.18 1.47 9.17
CA GLY A 58 -2.49 0.84 9.15
C GLY A 58 -2.46 -0.60 9.64
N LEU A 59 -1.48 -1.37 9.19
CA LEU A 59 -1.29 -2.75 9.64
C LEU A 59 -0.94 -2.79 11.13
N GLU A 60 -0.01 -1.97 11.61
CA GLU A 60 0.32 -1.88 13.04
C GLU A 60 -0.93 -1.62 13.91
N LEU A 61 -1.77 -0.67 13.49
CA LEU A 61 -3.01 -0.34 14.18
C LEU A 61 -4.02 -1.48 14.13
N ALA A 62 -4.16 -2.14 12.98
CA ALA A 62 -5.04 -3.29 12.83
C ALA A 62 -4.63 -4.42 13.78
N HIS A 63 -3.34 -4.75 13.86
CA HIS A 63 -2.81 -5.78 14.78
C HIS A 63 -3.10 -5.41 16.25
N ALA A 64 -2.81 -4.16 16.63
CA ALA A 64 -3.08 -3.67 17.98
C ALA A 64 -4.58 -3.73 18.35
N ALA A 65 -5.48 -3.47 17.39
CA ALA A 65 -6.92 -3.51 17.62
C ALA A 65 -7.46 -4.94 17.79
N VAL A 66 -6.86 -5.93 17.14
CA VAL A 66 -7.28 -7.34 17.24
C VAL A 66 -6.56 -8.11 18.37
N GLY A 67 -5.58 -7.50 19.04
CA GLY A 67 -4.89 -8.08 20.19
C GLY A 67 -3.87 -9.17 19.84
N HIS A 68 -3.24 -9.07 18.67
CA HIS A 68 -2.22 -10.01 18.18
C HIS A 68 -0.82 -9.40 18.14
#